data_AF-A0AAU6GUC8-F1
#
_entry.id   AF-A0AAU6GUC8-F1
#
_cell.length_a   1.000
_cell.length_b   1.000
_cell.length_c   1.000
_cell.angle_alpha   90.00
_cell.angle_beta   90.00
_cell.angle_gamma   90.00
#
_symmetry.space_group_name_H-M   'P 1'
#
loop_
_entity.id
_entity.type
_entity.pdbx_description
1 polymer ?
#
loop_
_entity_poly.entity_id
_entity_poly.type
_entity_poly.pdbx_seq_one_letter_code
_entity_poly.pdbx_strand_id
1 'polypeptide(L)'
;MSETVIRVGDEVVTLINVFDVEASKQQELIGLLNEGTEKVMQNRPGFISVNLLASVDGTRVVNYAQWRSQDDIKATMADPEAQAYAKKTAGLAKAAPLVYSVVSVHHA
;
A
#
# COMPACT_ATOMS: atom_id res chain seq x y z
N MET A 1 0.86 20.01 0.51
CA MET A 1 0.20 18.76 0.94
C MET A 1 -0.32 18.08 -0.31
N SER A 2 -0.02 16.80 -0.52
CA SER A 2 -0.69 16.01 -1.54
C SER A 2 -1.98 15.45 -0.96
N GLU A 3 -3.04 15.43 -1.74
CA GLU A 3 -4.34 14.85 -1.36
C GLU A 3 -4.56 13.58 -2.17
N THR A 4 -5.04 12.53 -1.49
CA THR A 4 -5.50 11.30 -2.15
C THR A 4 -7.01 11.42 -2.40
N VAL A 5 -7.43 11.37 -3.66
CA VAL A 5 -8.84 11.48 -4.05
C VAL A 5 -9.38 10.09 -4.40
N ILE A 6 -10.55 9.74 -3.87
CA ILE A 6 -11.25 8.48 -4.14
C ILE A 6 -12.52 8.82 -4.91
N ARG A 7 -12.66 8.30 -6.14
CA ARG A 7 -13.81 8.61 -7.01
C ARG A 7 -14.24 7.39 -7.81
N VAL A 8 -15.56 7.26 -8.00
CA VAL A 8 -16.16 6.26 -8.90
C VAL A 8 -15.88 6.64 -10.35
N GLY A 9 -15.51 5.65 -11.17
CA GLY A 9 -15.29 5.85 -12.61
C GLY A 9 -13.93 6.45 -12.98
N ASP A 10 -13.08 6.75 -12.00
CA ASP A 10 -11.68 7.05 -12.29
C ASP A 10 -10.98 5.78 -12.83
N GLU A 11 -10.09 5.96 -13.80
CA GLU A 11 -9.33 4.88 -14.42
C GLU A 11 -8.21 4.33 -13.51
N VAL A 12 -8.07 4.87 -12.29
CA VAL A 12 -7.08 4.41 -11.32
C VAL A 12 -7.47 3.07 -10.72
N VAL A 13 -6.48 2.23 -10.46
CA VAL A 13 -6.64 0.98 -9.72
C VAL A 13 -6.14 1.16 -8.29
N THR A 14 -6.83 0.53 -7.34
CA THR A 14 -6.48 0.63 -5.91
C THR A 14 -5.91 -0.69 -5.44
N LEU A 15 -4.63 -0.69 -5.04
CA LEU A 15 -4.04 -1.81 -4.30
C LEU A 15 -4.27 -1.56 -2.81
N ILE A 16 -4.99 -2.47 -2.16
CA ILE A 16 -5.08 -2.50 -0.70
C ILE A 16 -4.30 -3.70 -0.22
N ASN A 17 -3.32 -3.47 0.65
CA ASN A 17 -2.60 -4.53 1.33
C ASN A 17 -2.83 -4.39 2.84
N VAL A 18 -3.51 -5.39 3.41
CA VAL A 18 -3.76 -5.49 4.85
C VAL A 18 -2.67 -6.36 5.46
N PHE A 19 -1.99 -5.83 6.47
CA PHE A 19 -0.97 -6.52 7.23
C PHE A 19 -1.51 -6.84 8.62
N ASP A 20 -1.56 -8.13 8.97
CA ASP A 20 -1.75 -8.56 10.37
C ASP A 20 -0.39 -8.60 11.06
N VAL A 21 -0.24 -7.87 12.17
CA VAL A 21 1.04 -7.66 12.87
C VAL A 21 0.84 -7.73 14.39
N GLU A 22 1.87 -8.15 15.12
CA GLU A 22 1.85 -8.01 16.58
C GLU A 22 1.85 -6.52 16.97
N ALA A 23 1.06 -6.13 17.98
CA ALA A 23 0.94 -4.73 18.39
C ALA A 23 2.30 -4.08 18.75
N SER A 24 3.23 -4.86 19.32
CA SER A 24 4.60 -4.42 19.64
C SER A 24 5.47 -4.15 18.41
N LYS A 25 5.13 -4.70 17.24
CA LYS A 25 5.89 -4.59 15.98
C LYS A 25 5.25 -3.62 14.98
N GLN A 26 4.10 -3.02 15.29
CA GLN A 26 3.37 -2.17 14.35
C GLN A 26 4.21 -1.00 13.84
N GLN A 27 4.91 -0.30 14.74
CA GLN A 27 5.73 0.86 14.37
C GLN A 27 6.94 0.46 13.53
N GLU A 28 7.55 -0.69 13.81
CA GLU A 28 8.64 -1.24 13.01
C GLU A 28 8.18 -1.55 11.58
N LEU A 29 7.01 -2.19 11.44
CA LEU A 29 6.40 -2.44 10.14
C LEU A 29 6.11 -1.14 9.38
N ILE A 30 5.53 -0.14 10.04
CA ILE A 30 5.26 1.18 9.43
C ILE A 30 6.55 1.83 8.93
N GLY A 31 7.64 1.75 9.71
CA GLY A 31 8.96 2.25 9.31
C GLY A 31 9.45 1.59 8.01
N LEU A 32 9.39 0.27 7.93
CA LEU A 32 9.79 -0.47 6.71
C LEU A 32 8.91 -0.14 5.50
N LEU A 33 7.60 0.04 5.70
CA LEU A 33 6.67 0.40 4.63
C LEU A 33 6.92 1.83 4.13
N ASN A 34 7.21 2.77 5.01
CA ASN A 34 7.61 4.13 4.63
C ASN A 34 8.93 4.11 3.85
N GLU A 35 9.95 3.44 4.36
CA GLU A 35 11.25 3.33 3.69
C GLU A 35 11.12 2.72 2.28
N GLY A 36 10.37 1.61 2.16
CA GLY A 36 10.10 0.98 0.86
C GLY A 36 9.32 1.89 -0.09
N THR A 37 8.40 2.71 0.44
CA THR A 37 7.65 3.68 -0.37
C THR A 37 8.55 4.77 -0.89
N GLU A 38 9.35 5.39 -0.03
CA GLU A 38 10.24 6.51 -0.38
C GLU A 38 11.36 6.08 -1.34
N LYS A 39 11.95 4.91 -1.11
CA LYS A 39 13.10 4.47 -1.92
C LYS A 39 12.67 3.81 -3.22
N VAL A 40 11.55 3.08 -3.22
CA VAL A 40 11.16 2.23 -4.34
C VAL A 40 9.83 2.67 -4.94
N MET A 41 8.73 2.56 -4.17
CA MET A 41 7.38 2.61 -4.74
C MET A 41 7.08 3.95 -5.42
N GLN A 42 7.46 5.08 -4.79
CA GLN A 42 7.17 6.41 -5.33
C GLN A 42 7.90 6.72 -6.64
N ASN A 43 8.95 5.96 -6.96
CA ASN A 43 9.76 6.11 -8.16
C ASN A 43 9.29 5.19 -9.31
N ARG A 44 8.26 4.37 -9.09
CA ARG A 44 7.77 3.41 -10.09
C ARG A 44 6.85 4.09 -11.10
N PRO A 45 6.91 3.69 -12.39
CA PRO A 45 5.92 4.12 -13.37
C PRO A 45 4.50 3.82 -12.91
N GLY A 46 3.60 4.78 -13.10
CA GLY A 46 2.20 4.64 -12.75
C GLY A 46 1.88 4.73 -11.25
N PHE A 47 2.86 5.00 -10.39
CA PHE A 47 2.61 5.35 -8.98
C PHE A 47 1.82 6.65 -8.89
N ILE A 48 0.76 6.68 -8.06
CA ILE A 48 -0.03 7.89 -7.78
C ILE A 48 0.08 8.26 -6.31
N SER A 49 -0.24 7.31 -5.41
CA SER A 49 -0.17 7.55 -3.97
C SER A 49 0.00 6.26 -3.18
N VAL A 50 0.51 6.40 -1.96
CA VAL A 50 0.45 5.41 -0.87
C VAL A 50 0.00 6.14 0.38
N ASN A 51 -0.94 5.54 1.10
CA ASN A 51 -1.46 6.03 2.37
C ASN A 51 -1.40 4.86 3.35
N LEU A 52 -0.62 5.01 4.43
CA LEU A 52 -0.50 4.00 5.47
C LEU A 52 -1.46 4.31 6.62
N LEU A 53 -2.32 3.36 6.96
CA LEU A 53 -3.28 3.48 8.05
C LEU A 53 -2.91 2.48 9.13
N ALA A 54 -2.59 2.97 10.33
CA ALA A 54 -2.38 2.15 11.50
C ALA A 54 -3.73 1.90 12.20
N SER A 55 -4.04 0.63 12.50
CA SER A 55 -5.14 0.33 13.41
C SER A 55 -4.84 0.85 14.82
N VAL A 56 -5.90 1.29 15.51
CA VAL A 56 -5.80 1.88 16.86
C VAL A 56 -5.37 0.85 17.90
N ASP A 57 -5.73 -0.42 17.72
CA ASP A 57 -5.35 -1.51 18.63
C ASP A 57 -3.92 -2.06 18.38
N GLY A 58 -3.22 -1.54 17.38
CA GLY A 58 -1.86 -1.94 17.05
C GLY A 58 -1.75 -3.18 16.15
N THR A 59 -2.83 -3.91 15.90
CA THR A 59 -2.75 -5.28 15.34
C THR A 59 -2.74 -5.35 13.82
N ARG A 60 -2.98 -4.21 13.16
CA ARG A 60 -3.02 -4.09 11.70
C ARG A 60 -2.38 -2.82 11.18
N VAL A 61 -1.85 -2.91 9.96
CA VAL A 61 -1.51 -1.77 9.10
C VAL A 61 -2.17 -1.99 7.74
N VAL A 62 -2.77 -0.95 7.17
CA VAL A 62 -3.32 -0.98 5.81
C VAL A 62 -2.48 -0.06 4.94
N ASN A 63 -1.95 -0.60 3.83
CA ASN A 63 -1.42 0.19 2.74
C ASN A 63 -2.52 0.38 1.68
N TYR A 64 -3.01 1.61 1.55
CA TYR A 64 -3.91 2.02 0.49
C TYR A 64 -3.09 2.75 -0.59
N ALA A 65 -2.91 2.12 -1.74
CA ALA A 65 -2.12 2.66 -2.84
C ALA A 65 -2.94 2.82 -4.12
N GLN A 66 -2.83 3.98 -4.77
CA GLN A 66 -3.41 4.21 -6.08
C GLN A 66 -2.35 4.12 -7.17
N TRP A 67 -2.71 3.44 -8.24
CA TRP A 67 -1.86 3.23 -9.41
C TRP A 67 -2.65 3.53 -10.68
N ARG A 68 -1.93 3.87 -11.75
CA ARG A 68 -2.52 4.12 -13.06
C ARG A 68 -3.08 2.84 -13.69
N SER A 69 -2.48 1.67 -13.44
CA SER A 69 -2.94 0.41 -14.03
C SER A 69 -2.54 -0.82 -13.21
N GLN A 70 -3.21 -1.96 -13.45
CA GLN A 70 -2.81 -3.23 -12.84
C GLN A 70 -1.44 -3.72 -13.33
N ASP A 71 -1.04 -3.35 -14.54
CA ASP A 71 0.24 -3.77 -15.09
C ASP A 71 1.40 -2.99 -14.46
N ASP A 72 1.20 -1.71 -14.13
CA ASP A 72 2.15 -0.92 -13.32
C ASP A 72 2.35 -1.57 -11.92
N ILE A 73 1.28 -2.11 -11.32
CA ILE A 73 1.35 -2.87 -10.06
C ILE A 73 2.17 -4.16 -10.24
N LYS A 74 1.83 -4.98 -11.25
CA LYS A 74 2.52 -6.26 -11.52
C LYS A 74 4.01 -6.02 -11.78
N ALA A 75 4.34 -5.02 -12.59
CA ALA A 75 5.73 -4.66 -12.89
C ALA A 75 6.48 -4.23 -11.63
N THR A 76 5.82 -3.55 -10.69
CA THR A 76 6.40 -3.20 -9.39
C THR A 76 6.57 -4.41 -8.48
N MET A 77 5.60 -5.33 -8.42
CA MET A 77 5.72 -6.56 -7.62
C MET A 77 6.80 -7.52 -8.15
N ALA A 78 7.13 -7.44 -9.43
CA ALA A 78 8.22 -8.20 -10.04
C ALA A 78 9.61 -7.58 -9.82
N ASP A 79 9.68 -6.35 -9.31
CA ASP A 79 10.94 -5.63 -9.11
C ASP A 79 11.75 -6.22 -7.93
N PRO A 80 13.06 -6.49 -8.10
CA PRO A 80 13.88 -7.08 -7.04
C PRO A 80 13.96 -6.23 -5.77
N GLU A 81 13.98 -4.90 -5.86
CA GLU A 81 14.02 -4.03 -4.69
C GLU A 81 12.69 -4.04 -3.95
N ALA A 82 11.57 -4.01 -4.68
CA ALA A 82 10.24 -4.16 -4.09
C ALA A 82 10.10 -5.52 -3.39
N GLN A 83 10.61 -6.61 -3.99
CA GLN A 83 10.62 -7.93 -3.38
C GLN A 83 11.50 -7.99 -2.13
N ALA A 84 12.60 -7.23 -2.07
CA ALA A 84 13.42 -7.15 -0.87
C ALA A 84 12.63 -6.55 0.30
N TYR A 85 11.87 -5.47 0.09
CA TYR A 85 10.99 -4.91 1.12
C TYR A 85 9.82 -5.84 1.46
N ALA A 86 9.25 -6.54 0.48
CA ALA A 86 8.22 -7.55 0.72
C ALA A 86 8.73 -8.67 1.64
N LYS A 87 9.98 -9.14 1.45
CA LYS A 87 10.61 -10.13 2.32
C LYS A 87 10.85 -9.60 3.73
N LYS A 88 11.34 -8.36 3.88
CA LYS A 88 11.54 -7.73 5.20
C LYS A 88 10.22 -7.62 5.97
N THR A 89 9.18 -7.11 5.31
CA THR A 89 7.85 -6.95 5.92
C THR A 89 7.19 -8.29 6.26
N ALA A 90 7.40 -9.33 5.46
CA ALA A 90 6.93 -10.69 5.75
C ALA A 90 7.57 -11.31 7.02
N GLY A 91 8.72 -10.80 7.47
CA GLY A 91 9.32 -11.18 8.75
C GLY A 91 8.59 -10.60 9.97
N LEU A 92 7.76 -9.58 9.78
CA LEU A 92 7.05 -8.88 10.87
C LEU A 92 5.54 -9.11 10.83
N ALA A 93 4.97 -9.33 9.66
CA ALA A 93 3.52 -9.34 9.46
C ALA A 93 3.07 -10.28 8.33
N LYS A 94 1.81 -10.72 8.42
CA LYS A 94 1.16 -11.46 7.34
C LYS A 94 0.42 -10.48 6.43
N ALA A 95 0.83 -10.42 5.17
CA ALA A 95 0.23 -9.54 4.16
C ALA A 95 -0.91 -10.23 3.40
N ALA A 96 -1.92 -9.45 3.02
CA ALA A 96 -3.03 -9.85 2.16
C ALA A 96 -3.30 -8.75 1.10
N PRO A 97 -2.46 -8.67 0.05
CA PRO A 97 -2.63 -7.68 -1.02
C PRO A 97 -3.74 -8.09 -2.01
N LEU A 98 -4.59 -7.14 -2.39
CA LEU A 98 -5.58 -7.32 -3.46
C LEU A 98 -5.85 -6.00 -4.19
N VAL A 99 -6.26 -6.09 -5.46
CA VAL A 99 -6.61 -4.95 -6.30
C VAL A 99 -8.12 -4.74 -6.31
N TYR A 100 -8.54 -3.48 -6.21
CA TYR A 100 -9.92 -3.04 -6.07
C TYR A 100 -10.23 -1.91 -7.05
N SER A 101 -11.52 -1.79 -7.37
CA SER A 101 -12.12 -0.65 -8.06
C SER A 101 -13.08 0.07 -7.12
N VAL A 102 -13.17 1.40 -7.22
CA VAL A 102 -14.13 2.19 -6.45
C VAL A 102 -15.51 2.06 -7.07
N VAL A 103 -16.45 1.46 -6.34
CA VAL A 103 -17.83 1.21 -6.84
C VAL A 103 -18.85 2.23 -6.36
N SER A 104 -18.58 2.95 -5.27
CA SER A 104 -19.48 3.94 -4.67
C SER A 104 -18.70 4.89 -3.76
N VAL A 105 -19.12 6.16 -3.72
CA VAL A 105 -18.61 7.18 -2.78
C VAL A 105 -19.81 7.98 -2.27
N HIS A 106 -19.85 8.26 -0.97
CA HIS A 106 -20.91 9.03 -0.31
C HIS A 106 -20.28 10.10 0.58
N HIS A 107 -20.79 11.34 0.50
CA HIS A 107 -20.38 12.46 1.35
C HIS A 107 -21.64 13.08 1.99
N ALA A 108 -21.49 13.68 3.18
CA ALA A 108 -22.54 14.43 3.87
C ALA A 108 -22.57 15.89 3.43
#